data_AF-A0A951MTB1-F1
#
_entry.id   AF-A0A951MTB1-F1
#
_cell.length_a   1.000
_cell.length_b   1.000
_cell.length_c   1.000
_cell.angle_alpha   90.00
_cell.angle_beta   90.00
_cell.angle_gamma   90.00
#
_symmetry.space_group_name_H-M   'P 1'
#
loop_
_entity.id
_entity.type
_entity.pdbx_description
1 polymer ?
#
loop_
_entity_poly.entity_id
_entity_poly.type
_entity_poly.pdbx_seq_one_letter_code
_entity_poly.pdbx_strand_id
1 'polypeptide(L)'
;DSYDVAVGDAFGSLSVPWHLATVEVAEELARALRPEGIYLVNVIDGGERRLVRAETATLAEVFANVAVIAPPPGASSGPANHVLVASAAPLALTPDDIPPEDGVVLTGEDVDAFVAGARALTDDFAPADQLLTRR
;
A
#
# COMPACT_ATOMS: atom_id res chain seq x y z
N ASP A 1 10.73 15.73 -16.64
CA ASP A 1 10.08 14.49 -17.10
C ASP A 1 9.26 13.90 -15.98
N SER A 2 8.12 13.30 -16.31
CA SER A 2 7.13 12.73 -15.37
C SER A 2 6.71 11.34 -15.86
N TYR A 3 6.43 10.43 -14.94
CA TYR A 3 6.09 9.04 -15.23
C TYR A 3 4.57 8.81 -15.30
N ASP A 4 4.15 7.87 -16.16
CA ASP A 4 2.78 7.36 -16.18
C ASP A 4 2.55 6.33 -15.08
N VAL A 5 3.58 5.54 -14.76
CA VAL A 5 3.53 4.46 -13.78
C VAL A 5 4.83 4.43 -13.00
N ALA A 6 4.74 4.33 -11.69
CA ALA A 6 5.84 4.00 -10.79
C ALA A 6 5.53 2.69 -10.07
N VAL A 7 6.52 1.79 -9.97
CA VAL A 7 6.36 0.49 -9.31
C VAL A 7 7.42 0.34 -8.22
N GLY A 8 6.97 0.15 -6.98
CA GLY A 8 7.80 -0.25 -5.85
C GLY A 8 7.72 -1.75 -5.63
N ASP A 9 8.85 -2.44 -5.78
CA ASP A 9 8.99 -3.86 -5.45
C ASP A 9 10.31 -4.09 -4.71
N ALA A 10 10.40 -3.50 -3.52
CA ALA A 10 11.62 -3.48 -2.71
C ALA A 10 11.53 -4.39 -1.47
N PHE A 11 10.40 -5.06 -1.25
CA PHE A 11 10.09 -5.74 0.02
C PHE A 11 10.19 -7.27 -0.10
N GLY A 12 11.37 -7.75 -0.50
CA GLY A 12 11.68 -9.19 -0.64
C GLY A 12 12.51 -9.82 0.49
N SER A 13 12.88 -9.06 1.54
CA SER A 13 13.77 -9.56 2.61
C SER A 13 13.45 -8.99 4.01
N LEU A 14 14.10 -9.54 5.05
CA LEU A 14 13.84 -9.35 6.49
C LEU A 14 13.88 -7.89 7.03
N SER A 15 14.14 -6.88 6.19
CA SER A 15 14.06 -5.47 6.56
C SER A 15 13.43 -4.68 5.42
N VAL A 16 12.30 -4.03 5.72
CA VAL A 16 11.65 -3.07 4.82
C VAL A 16 12.44 -1.77 4.95
N PRO A 17 13.06 -1.24 3.88
CA PRO A 17 13.72 0.06 3.97
C PRO A 17 12.66 1.11 4.31
N TRP A 18 12.56 1.44 5.60
CA TRP A 18 11.46 2.26 6.14
C TRP A 18 11.33 3.60 5.42
N HIS A 19 12.47 4.15 4.97
CA HIS A 19 12.58 5.40 4.23
C HIS A 19 12.02 5.32 2.82
N LEU A 20 11.43 4.20 2.40
CA LEU A 20 10.69 4.07 1.13
C LEU A 20 9.17 4.02 1.34
N ALA A 21 8.69 4.01 2.58
CA ALA A 21 7.29 3.80 2.94
C ALA A 21 6.68 5.00 3.70
N THR A 22 7.33 6.16 3.68
CA THR A 22 6.93 7.37 4.43
C THR A 22 6.09 8.33 3.59
N VAL A 23 5.37 9.23 4.26
CA VAL A 23 4.56 10.28 3.61
C VAL A 23 5.46 11.13 2.70
N GLU A 24 6.66 11.47 3.17
CA GLU A 24 7.63 12.29 2.45
C GLU A 24 8.04 11.66 1.11
N VAL A 25 8.28 10.35 1.09
CA VAL A 25 8.55 9.61 -0.17
C VAL A 25 7.30 9.50 -1.04
N ALA A 26 6.12 9.30 -0.45
CA ALA A 26 4.87 9.30 -1.21
C ALA A 26 4.63 10.66 -1.90
N GLU A 27 4.96 11.78 -1.25
CA GLU A 27 4.91 13.11 -1.86
C GLU A 27 5.93 13.28 -3.01
N GLU A 28 7.14 12.74 -2.86
CA GLU A 28 8.14 12.73 -3.95
C GLU A 28 7.64 11.94 -5.16
N LEU A 29 7.04 10.77 -4.93
CA LEU A 29 6.42 9.95 -5.97
C LEU A 29 5.26 10.68 -6.64
N ALA A 30 4.37 11.31 -5.86
CA ALA A 30 3.27 12.11 -6.39
C ALA A 30 3.75 13.26 -7.30
N ARG A 31 4.86 13.93 -6.94
CA ARG A 31 5.49 14.96 -7.79
C ARG A 31 6.11 14.42 -9.07
N ALA A 32 6.58 13.17 -9.06
CA ALA A 32 7.21 12.53 -10.20
C ALA A 32 6.18 11.95 -11.19
N LEU A 33 4.94 11.71 -10.76
CA LEU A 33 3.86 11.17 -11.59
C LEU A 33 3.16 12.26 -12.40
N ARG A 34 2.60 11.86 -13.55
CA ARG A 34 1.59 12.64 -14.27
C ARG A 34 0.29 12.73 -13.47
N PRO A 35 -0.63 13.67 -13.75
CA PRO A 35 -1.87 13.81 -12.99
C PRO A 35 -2.72 12.52 -12.92
N GLU A 36 -2.69 11.72 -14.00
CA GLU A 36 -3.37 10.43 -14.15
C GLU A 36 -2.44 9.24 -13.88
N GLY A 37 -1.20 9.51 -13.44
CA GLY A 37 -0.21 8.50 -13.16
C GLY A 37 -0.57 7.68 -11.93
N ILE A 38 -0.07 6.44 -11.90
CA ILE A 38 -0.33 5.49 -10.81
C ILE A 38 0.97 5.07 -10.13
N TYR A 39 0.92 4.96 -8.81
CA TYR A 39 1.93 4.27 -8.02
C TYR A 39 1.40 2.92 -7.60
N LEU A 40 2.21 1.88 -7.82
CA LEU A 40 1.94 0.51 -7.41
C LEU A 40 3.05 0.09 -6.45
N VAL A 41 2.72 -0.47 -5.29
CA VAL A 41 3.72 -1.05 -4.38
C VAL A 41 3.31 -2.41 -3.86
N ASN A 42 4.22 -3.38 -4.00
CA ASN A 42 4.05 -4.72 -3.47
C ASN A 42 4.57 -4.80 -2.03
N VAL A 43 3.70 -5.07 -1.07
CA VAL A 43 4.02 -5.16 0.36
C VAL A 43 3.76 -6.58 0.86
N ILE A 44 4.78 -7.20 1.44
CA ILE A 44 4.66 -8.51 2.07
C ILE A 44 4.42 -8.32 3.57
N ASP A 45 3.25 -8.74 4.05
CA ASP A 45 2.90 -8.66 5.47
C ASP A 45 2.03 -9.85 5.89
N GLY A 46 2.06 -10.18 7.17
CA GLY A 46 1.30 -11.27 7.77
C GLY A 46 0.61 -10.86 9.07
N GLY A 47 0.06 -11.83 9.79
CA GLY A 47 -0.60 -11.61 11.07
C GLY A 47 -1.71 -10.56 10.98
N GLU A 48 -1.60 -9.50 11.77
CA GLU A 48 -2.54 -8.38 11.82
C GLU A 48 -2.37 -7.34 10.70
N ARG A 49 -1.48 -7.60 9.73
CA ARG A 49 -1.30 -6.76 8.53
C ARG A 49 -0.91 -5.32 8.88
N ARG A 50 -0.12 -5.13 9.94
CA ARG A 50 0.15 -3.80 10.51
C ARG A 50 0.98 -2.91 9.58
N LEU A 51 1.94 -3.47 8.85
CA LEU A 51 2.77 -2.71 7.92
C LEU A 51 1.92 -2.26 6.73
N VAL A 52 1.23 -3.20 6.06
CA VAL A 52 0.44 -2.86 4.89
C VAL A 52 -0.66 -1.85 5.22
N ARG A 53 -1.29 -1.95 6.41
CA ARG A 53 -2.26 -0.96 6.89
C ARG A 53 -1.63 0.41 7.13
N ALA A 54 -0.43 0.46 7.70
CA ALA A 54 0.30 1.70 7.92
C ALA A 54 0.73 2.36 6.60
N GLU A 55 1.24 1.59 5.65
CA GLU A 55 1.64 2.08 4.33
C GLU A 55 0.45 2.50 3.47
N THR A 56 -0.69 1.79 3.57
CA THR A 56 -1.95 2.25 2.95
C THR A 56 -2.39 3.59 3.55
N ALA A 57 -2.31 3.76 4.88
CA ALA A 57 -2.62 5.01 5.54
C ALA A 57 -1.66 6.14 5.11
N THR A 58 -0.36 5.84 4.98
CA THR A 58 0.64 6.77 4.43
C THR A 58 0.25 7.25 3.04
N LEU A 59 -0.09 6.34 2.13
CA LEU A 59 -0.48 6.71 0.76
C LEU A 59 -1.76 7.53 0.74
N ALA A 60 -2.71 7.24 1.63
CA ALA A 60 -3.98 7.98 1.74
C ALA A 60 -3.82 9.42 2.26
N GLU A 61 -2.70 9.77 2.92
CA GLU A 61 -2.39 11.17 3.28
C GLU A 61 -1.98 12.00 2.06
N VAL A 62 -1.47 11.37 1.00
CA VAL A 62 -0.91 12.06 -0.18
C VAL A 62 -1.79 11.93 -1.42
N PHE A 63 -2.34 10.74 -1.67
CA PHE A 63 -3.12 10.44 -2.86
C PHE A 63 -4.61 10.44 -2.55
N ALA A 64 -5.40 11.11 -3.41
CA ALA A 64 -6.85 11.18 -3.26
C ALA A 64 -7.55 9.83 -3.48
N ASN A 65 -6.92 8.90 -4.19
CA ASN A 65 -7.48 7.59 -4.51
C ASN A 65 -6.45 6.52 -4.17
N VAL A 66 -6.82 5.61 -3.27
CA VAL A 66 -6.02 4.45 -2.87
C VAL A 66 -6.87 3.19 -2.95
N ALA A 67 -6.28 2.11 -3.44
CA ALA A 67 -6.86 0.78 -3.45
C ALA A 67 -5.87 -0.24 -2.90
N VAL A 68 -6.39 -1.35 -2.37
CA VAL A 68 -5.58 -2.47 -1.89
C VAL A 68 -6.06 -3.73 -2.59
N ILE A 69 -5.15 -4.43 -3.27
CA ILE A 69 -5.36 -5.81 -3.70
C ILE A 69 -4.86 -6.70 -2.58
N ALA A 70 -5.80 -7.21 -1.78
CA ALA A 70 -5.52 -8.05 -0.63
C ALA A 70 -5.54 -9.54 -1.00
N PRO A 71 -4.83 -10.41 -0.25
CA PRO A 71 -4.93 -11.86 -0.41
C PRO A 71 -6.38 -12.35 -0.34
N PRO A 72 -6.72 -13.42 -1.07
CA PRO A 72 -8.08 -13.94 -1.12
C PRO A 72 -8.57 -14.38 0.26
N PRO A 73 -9.91 -14.41 0.49
CA PRO A 73 -10.47 -14.87 1.75
C PRO A 73 -10.00 -16.28 2.10
N GLY A 74 -9.63 -16.51 3.36
CA GLY A 74 -9.09 -17.80 3.80
C GLY A 74 -7.60 -18.01 3.54
N ALA A 75 -6.90 -17.02 2.97
CA ALA A 75 -5.44 -17.00 2.98
C ALA A 75 -4.87 -17.17 4.39
N SER A 76 -3.72 -17.81 4.50
CA SER A 76 -3.06 -18.02 5.80
C SER A 76 -2.74 -16.68 6.48
N SER A 77 -2.60 -16.69 7.80
CA SER A 77 -2.07 -15.55 8.55
C SER A 77 -0.55 -15.37 8.41
N GLY A 78 0.12 -16.19 7.58
CA GLY A 78 1.52 -16.01 7.24
C GLY A 78 1.75 -14.81 6.32
N PRO A 79 3.02 -14.49 6.00
CA PRO A 79 3.35 -13.44 5.05
C PRO A 79 2.68 -13.65 3.70
N ALA A 80 2.01 -12.61 3.20
CA ALA A 80 1.33 -12.62 1.90
C ALA A 80 1.50 -11.27 1.20
N ASN A 81 1.52 -11.29 -0.13
CA ASN A 81 1.60 -10.10 -0.95
C ASN A 81 0.29 -9.30 -0.87
N HIS A 82 0.42 -8.00 -0.71
CA HIS A 82 -0.63 -7.03 -0.89
C HIS A 82 -0.12 -6.01 -1.90
N VAL A 83 -0.93 -5.65 -2.89
CA VAL A 83 -0.56 -4.59 -3.82
C VAL A 83 -1.36 -3.35 -3.47
N LEU A 84 -0.64 -2.28 -3.10
CA LEU A 84 -1.25 -0.97 -2.90
C LEU A 84 -1.20 -0.22 -4.22
N VAL A 85 -2.31 0.45 -4.56
CA VAL A 85 -2.44 1.26 -5.78
C VAL A 85 -2.83 2.66 -5.34
N ALA A 86 -2.12 3.69 -5.80
CA ALA A 86 -2.40 5.07 -5.43
C ALA A 86 -2.33 6.01 -6.64
N SER A 87 -3.25 6.97 -6.69
CA SER A 87 -3.28 8.01 -7.73
C SER A 87 -3.99 9.29 -7.25
N ALA A 88 -3.61 10.42 -7.83
CA ALA A 88 -4.35 11.67 -7.67
C ALA A 88 -5.68 11.65 -8.45
N ALA A 89 -5.75 10.90 -9.56
CA ALA A 89 -6.95 10.69 -10.35
C ALA A 89 -7.74 9.45 -9.89
N PRO A 90 -9.05 9.37 -10.16
CA PRO A 90 -9.85 8.18 -9.87
C PRO A 90 -9.23 6.91 -10.47
N LEU A 91 -9.12 5.86 -9.64
CA LEU A 91 -8.64 4.56 -10.10
C LEU A 91 -9.73 3.87 -10.93
N ALA A 92 -9.35 3.36 -12.10
CA ALA A 92 -10.24 2.54 -12.94
C ALA A 92 -10.31 1.06 -12.48
N LEU A 93 -9.68 0.72 -11.35
CA LEU A 93 -9.62 -0.62 -10.80
C LEU A 93 -10.96 -0.99 -10.15
N THR A 94 -11.54 -2.09 -10.59
CA THR A 94 -12.78 -2.67 -10.08
C THR A 94 -12.54 -4.07 -9.52
N PRO A 95 -13.41 -4.60 -8.65
CA PRO A 95 -13.27 -5.95 -8.12
C PRO A 95 -13.18 -7.06 -9.17
N ASP A 96 -13.81 -6.88 -10.34
CA ASP A 96 -13.83 -7.88 -11.41
C ASP A 96 -12.51 -7.94 -12.22
N ASP A 97 -11.60 -6.97 -12.04
CA ASP A 97 -10.31 -6.94 -12.74
C ASP A 97 -9.30 -7.94 -12.17
N ILE A 98 -9.54 -8.46 -10.96
CA ILE A 98 -8.67 -9.42 -10.27
C ILE A 98 -9.42 -10.74 -10.09
N PRO A 99 -8.88 -11.89 -10.56
CA PRO A 99 -9.47 -13.19 -10.30
C PRO A 99 -9.63 -13.44 -8.78
N PRO A 100 -10.78 -13.96 -8.31
CA PRO A 100 -11.02 -14.15 -6.88
C PRO A 100 -10.00 -15.06 -6.18
N GLU A 101 -9.34 -15.95 -6.92
CA GLU A 101 -8.24 -16.79 -6.44
C GLU A 101 -6.92 -16.03 -6.24
N ASP A 102 -6.74 -14.90 -6.93
CA ASP A 102 -5.53 -14.08 -6.91
C ASP A 102 -5.64 -12.94 -5.90
N GLY A 103 -6.85 -12.48 -5.57
CA GLY A 103 -7.06 -11.48 -4.53
C GLY A 103 -8.45 -10.85 -4.51
N VAL A 104 -8.60 -9.88 -3.61
CA VAL A 104 -9.80 -9.03 -3.49
C VAL A 104 -9.37 -7.58 -3.52
N VAL A 105 -10.05 -6.79 -4.35
CA VAL A 105 -9.84 -5.34 -4.44
C VAL A 105 -10.65 -4.64 -3.37
N LEU A 106 -9.99 -3.85 -2.52
CA LEU A 106 -10.58 -2.92 -1.57
C LEU A 106 -10.46 -1.49 -2.13
N THR A 107 -11.56 -0.74 -2.12
CA THR A 107 -11.62 0.68 -2.52
C THR A 107 -12.56 1.47 -1.60
N GLY A 108 -12.43 2.80 -1.55
CA GLY A 108 -13.35 3.68 -0.82
C GLY A 108 -13.50 3.30 0.65
N GLU A 109 -14.74 3.10 1.10
CA GLU A 109 -15.05 2.78 2.50
C GLU A 109 -14.37 1.48 3.00
N ASP A 110 -14.09 0.52 2.12
CA ASP A 110 -13.37 -0.70 2.49
C ASP A 110 -11.90 -0.41 2.82
N VAL A 111 -11.28 0.56 2.13
CA VAL A 111 -9.93 1.04 2.46
C VAL A 111 -9.95 1.80 3.78
N ASP A 112 -10.96 2.66 4.01
CA ASP A 112 -11.11 3.40 5.28
C ASP A 112 -11.23 2.44 6.48
N ALA A 113 -12.05 1.39 6.33
CA ALA A 113 -12.18 0.33 7.32
C ALA A 113 -10.87 -0.46 7.48
N PHE A 114 -10.19 -0.77 6.38
CA PHE A 114 -8.92 -1.48 6.38
C PHE A 114 -7.85 -0.73 7.18
N VAL A 115 -7.74 0.60 7.01
CA VAL A 115 -6.72 1.41 7.71
C VAL A 115 -7.16 1.92 9.09
N ALA A 116 -8.38 1.63 9.54
CA ALA A 116 -8.92 2.15 10.80
C ALA A 116 -7.99 1.91 12.03
N GLY A 117 -7.43 2.98 12.59
CA GLY A 117 -6.49 2.90 13.73
C GLY A 117 -5.05 2.55 13.36
N ALA A 118 -4.72 2.44 12.07
CA ALA A 118 -3.35 2.50 11.60
C ALA A 118 -2.83 3.95 11.65
N ARG A 119 -1.50 4.11 11.70
CA ARG A 119 -0.85 5.41 11.67
C ARG A 119 0.07 5.47 10.45
N ALA A 120 -0.04 6.55 9.68
CA ALA A 120 0.88 6.84 8.59
C ALA A 120 2.33 6.86 9.09
N LEU A 121 3.22 6.33 8.26
CA LEU A 121 4.65 6.35 8.49
C LEU A 121 5.21 7.68 7.99
N THR A 122 6.06 8.31 8.79
CA THR A 122 6.76 9.55 8.43
C THR A 122 8.25 9.34 8.61
N ASP A 123 9.09 10.22 8.07
CA ASP A 123 10.54 10.10 8.25
C ASP A 123 10.97 10.09 9.74
N ASP A 124 10.26 10.86 10.57
CA ASP A 124 10.44 10.88 12.03
C ASP A 124 9.78 9.69 12.76
N PHE A 125 8.95 8.90 12.07
CA PHE A 125 8.16 7.82 12.66
C PHE A 125 7.86 6.71 11.64
N ALA A 126 8.84 5.83 11.39
CA ALA A 126 8.67 4.68 10.51
C ALA A 126 9.21 3.38 11.14
N PRO A 127 8.54 2.81 12.16
CA PRO A 127 8.97 1.58 12.83
C PRO A 127 8.66 0.32 11.99
N ALA A 128 8.98 0.33 10.69
CA ALA A 128 8.59 -0.70 9.72
C ALA A 128 8.92 -2.13 10.18
N ASP A 129 10.15 -2.35 10.66
CA ASP A 129 10.58 -3.66 11.17
C ASP A 129 9.76 -4.12 12.39
N GLN A 130 9.28 -3.20 13.23
CA GLN A 130 8.45 -3.54 14.39
C GLN A 130 7.02 -3.94 14.00
N LEU A 131 6.51 -3.37 12.90
CA LEU A 131 5.19 -3.70 12.38
C LEU A 131 5.15 -5.12 11.82
N LEU A 132 6.25 -5.60 11.24
CA LEU A 132 6.40 -6.96 10.72
C LEU A 132 6.64 -8.04 11.80
N THR A 133 7.20 -7.66 12.95
CA THR A 133 7.74 -8.64 13.93
C THR A 133 6.92 -8.80 15.20
N ARG A 134 6.04 -7.85 15.54
CA ARG A 134 5.23 -7.94 16.76
C ARG A 134 4.06 -8.92 16.58
N ARG A 135 4.27 -10.15 17.07
CA ARG A 135 3.23 -11.16 17.31
C ARG A 135 2.22 -10.71 18.37
#